data_AF-A0A925X7J3-F1
#
_entry.id   AF-A0A925X7J3-F1
#
_cell.length_a   1.000
_cell.length_b   1.000
_cell.length_c   1.000
_cell.angle_alpha   90.00
_cell.angle_beta   90.00
_cell.angle_gamma   90.00
#
_symmetry.space_group_name_H-M   'P 1'
#
loop_
_entity.id
_entity.type
_entity.pdbx_description
1 polymer ?
#
loop_
_entity_poly.entity_id
_entity_poly.type
_entity_poly.pdbx_seq_one_letter_code
_entity_poly.pdbx_strand_id
1 'polypeptide(L)'
;MKNRTFRWVILLAVVSVTGIIALQLYWLRQAFDLEDGRFNHNVNIALKNVADSVCHLNRHALPESNPVYRFAANHYFVAVNDQVDAAALEYYLKNEFDSRHLNLDFEYGIYDCEGDRMIYGNYVKLSNFHKTFSPRTDLPKWEDKVYYFSVFFPDKNLHLASQMGIWILSSGVLLVILAFFGYAMFVMFKQKRLSEIQKDFINNMTHELKTPIATLAIAGNVLKNDQILSQPERL
;
A
#
# COMPACT_ATOMS: atom_id res chain seq x y z
N MET A 1 25.67 23.07 -18.53
CA MET A 1 24.69 22.28 -19.31
C MET A 1 23.66 23.24 -19.92
N LYS A 2 23.36 23.16 -21.21
CA LYS A 2 22.35 24.03 -21.86
C LYS A 2 21.01 23.83 -21.13
N ASN A 3 20.33 24.90 -20.72
CA ASN A 3 19.10 24.82 -19.89
C ASN A 3 18.03 23.84 -20.42
N ARG A 4 18.05 23.57 -21.73
CA ARG A 4 17.21 22.56 -22.38
C ARG A 4 17.53 21.12 -21.97
N THR A 5 18.79 20.68 -21.91
CA THR A 5 19.13 19.30 -21.53
C THR A 5 18.75 19.01 -20.08
N PHE A 6 18.93 19.99 -19.20
CA PHE A 6 18.55 19.90 -17.80
C PHE A 6 17.02 19.75 -17.61
N ARG A 7 16.20 20.50 -18.37
CA ARG A 7 14.73 20.36 -18.33
C ARG A 7 14.27 18.98 -18.82
N TRP A 8 14.92 18.43 -19.85
CA TRP A 8 14.62 17.07 -20.33
C TRP A 8 14.96 15.99 -19.28
N VAL A 9 16.07 16.13 -18.57
CA VAL A 9 16.44 15.20 -17.50
C VAL A 9 15.38 15.18 -16.38
N ILE A 10 14.88 16.36 -15.97
CA ILE A 10 13.83 16.45 -14.95
C ILE A 10 12.53 15.83 -15.45
N LEU A 11 12.13 16.10 -16.69
CA LEU A 11 10.91 15.57 -17.27
C LEU A 11 10.96 14.03 -17.31
N LEU A 12 12.08 13.47 -17.80
CA LEU A 12 12.28 12.02 -17.83
C LEU A 12 12.27 11.42 -16.42
N ALA A 13 12.90 12.08 -15.43
CA ALA A 13 12.88 11.62 -14.04
C ALA A 13 11.45 11.55 -13.48
N VAL A 14 10.64 12.58 -13.70
CA VAL A 14 9.25 12.62 -13.22
C VAL A 14 8.41 11.54 -13.88
N VAL A 15 8.54 11.36 -15.19
CA VAL A 15 7.82 10.31 -15.94
C VAL A 15 8.21 8.92 -15.44
N SER A 16 9.50 8.65 -15.25
CA SER A 16 9.99 7.37 -14.74
C SER A 16 9.48 7.08 -13.32
N VAL A 17 9.59 8.05 -12.40
CA VAL A 17 9.10 7.89 -11.02
C VAL A 17 7.59 7.63 -11.00
N THR A 18 6.83 8.39 -11.78
CA THR A 18 5.37 8.22 -11.86
C THR A 18 5.01 6.85 -12.42
N GLY A 19 5.70 6.40 -13.48
CA GLY A 19 5.48 5.09 -14.09
C GLY A 19 5.78 3.94 -13.12
N ILE A 20 6.89 4.01 -12.38
CA ILE A 20 7.26 2.99 -11.39
C ILE A 20 6.25 2.94 -10.25
N ILE A 21 5.81 4.10 -9.73
CA ILE A 21 4.78 4.16 -8.68
C ILE A 21 3.47 3.56 -9.19
N ALA A 22 3.05 3.92 -10.41
CA ALA A 22 1.81 3.39 -10.99
C ALA A 22 1.86 1.86 -11.15
N LEU A 23 2.99 1.33 -11.65
CA LEU A 23 3.22 -0.11 -11.75
C LEU A 23 3.16 -0.78 -10.37
N GLN A 24 3.86 -0.25 -9.36
CA GLN A 24 3.85 -0.82 -8.02
C GLN A 24 2.44 -0.85 -7.42
N LEU A 25 1.68 0.24 -7.59
CA LEU A 25 0.29 0.31 -7.12
C LEU A 25 -0.62 -0.68 -7.85
N TYR A 26 -0.44 -0.85 -9.16
CA TYR A 26 -1.17 -1.84 -9.95
C TYR A 26 -0.90 -3.26 -9.43
N TRP A 27 0.37 -3.64 -9.28
CA TRP A 27 0.76 -4.96 -8.79
C TRP A 27 0.30 -5.21 -7.36
N LEU A 28 0.37 -4.20 -6.48
CA LEU A 28 -0.10 -4.32 -5.10
C LEU A 28 -1.62 -4.56 -5.03
N ARG A 29 -2.40 -3.87 -5.86
CA ARG A 29 -3.85 -4.11 -5.98
C ARG A 29 -4.13 -5.50 -6.53
N GLN A 30 -3.44 -5.90 -7.60
CA GLN A 30 -3.58 -7.23 -8.18
C GLN A 30 -3.26 -8.33 -7.15
N ALA A 31 -2.22 -8.14 -6.35
CA ALA A 31 -1.84 -9.07 -5.28
C ALA A 31 -2.92 -9.14 -4.20
N PHE A 32 -3.52 -8.01 -3.82
CA PHE A 32 -4.62 -7.98 -2.87
C PHE A 32 -5.85 -8.72 -3.41
N ASP A 33 -6.23 -8.46 -4.67
CA ASP A 33 -7.40 -9.09 -5.29
C ASP A 33 -7.22 -10.61 -5.45
N LEU A 34 -6.00 -11.06 -5.77
CA LEU A 34 -5.65 -12.48 -5.81
C LEU A 34 -5.75 -13.14 -4.43
N GLU A 35 -5.24 -12.47 -3.39
CA GLU A 35 -5.29 -12.96 -2.01
C GLU A 35 -6.73 -13.00 -1.48
N ASP A 36 -7.53 -11.98 -1.79
CA ASP A 36 -8.97 -11.96 -1.49
C ASP A 36 -9.70 -13.12 -2.16
N GLY A 37 -9.42 -13.37 -3.45
CA GLY A 37 -9.97 -14.51 -4.18
C GLY A 37 -9.60 -15.85 -3.54
N ARG A 38 -8.32 -16.05 -3.19
CA ARG A 38 -7.83 -17.27 -2.53
C ARG A 38 -8.47 -17.48 -1.18
N PHE A 39 -8.56 -16.42 -0.37
CA PHE A 39 -9.24 -16.45 0.92
C PHE A 39 -10.70 -16.87 0.78
N ASN A 40 -11.45 -16.21 -0.12
CA ASN A 40 -12.86 -16.49 -0.33
C ASN A 40 -13.09 -17.94 -0.81
N HIS A 41 -12.21 -18.44 -1.67
CA HIS A 41 -12.25 -19.83 -2.14
C HIS A 41 -12.02 -20.82 -0.98
N ASN A 42 -11.00 -20.59 -0.15
CA ASN A 42 -10.71 -21.45 1.00
C ASN A 42 -11.85 -21.45 2.02
N VAL A 43 -12.43 -20.28 2.30
CA VAL A 43 -13.61 -20.15 3.18
C VAL A 43 -14.80 -20.89 2.59
N ASN A 44 -15.08 -20.75 1.28
CA ASN A 44 -16.20 -21.44 0.65
C ASN A 44 -16.08 -22.96 0.79
N ILE A 45 -14.90 -23.52 0.55
CA ILE A 45 -14.69 -24.97 0.69
C ILE A 45 -14.78 -25.38 2.17
N ALA A 46 -14.19 -24.62 3.09
CA ALA A 46 -14.26 -24.89 4.52
C ALA A 46 -15.72 -24.94 4.99
N LEU A 47 -16.50 -23.91 4.67
CA LEU A 47 -17.90 -23.82 5.05
C LEU A 47 -18.77 -24.91 4.41
N LYS A 48 -18.47 -25.28 3.16
CA LYS A 48 -19.13 -26.42 2.50
C LYS A 48 -18.84 -27.74 3.23
N ASN A 49 -17.60 -27.98 3.63
CA ASN A 49 -17.22 -29.17 4.39
C ASN A 49 -17.86 -29.20 5.78
N VAL A 50 -17.98 -28.04 6.44
CA VAL A 50 -18.70 -27.92 7.71
C VAL A 50 -20.18 -28.24 7.52
N ALA A 51 -20.82 -27.68 6.48
CA ALA A 51 -22.21 -27.99 6.17
C ALA A 51 -22.41 -29.49 5.93
N ASP A 52 -21.51 -30.11 5.18
CA ASP A 52 -21.52 -31.56 4.92
C ASP A 52 -21.40 -32.37 6.22
N SER A 53 -20.48 -32.00 7.10
CA SER A 53 -20.27 -32.66 8.39
C SER A 53 -21.49 -32.54 9.31
N VAL A 54 -22.14 -31.37 9.32
CA VAL A 54 -23.36 -31.12 10.09
C VAL A 54 -24.54 -31.91 9.53
N CYS A 55 -24.70 -31.98 8.20
CA CYS A 55 -25.78 -32.74 7.56
C CYS A 55 -25.60 -34.27 7.67
N HIS A 56 -24.36 -34.75 7.60
CA HIS A 56 -24.03 -36.17 7.72
C HIS A 56 -24.43 -36.76 9.08
N LEU A 57 -24.31 -35.99 10.17
CA LEU A 57 -24.76 -36.38 11.50
C LEU A 57 -26.27 -36.65 11.54
N ASN A 58 -27.05 -35.88 10.76
CA ASN A 58 -28.50 -35.94 10.80
C ASN A 58 -29.13 -36.73 9.65
N ARG A 59 -28.33 -37.43 8.82
CA ARG A 59 -28.78 -38.27 7.68
C ARG A 59 -29.57 -37.52 6.60
N HIS A 60 -29.41 -36.20 6.51
CA HIS A 60 -30.00 -35.38 5.46
C HIS A 60 -28.98 -35.07 4.36
N ALA A 61 -29.42 -35.05 3.10
CA ALA A 61 -28.58 -34.64 1.98
C ALA A 61 -28.44 -33.12 1.94
N LEU A 62 -27.25 -32.63 1.59
CA LEU A 62 -27.02 -31.23 1.27
C LEU A 62 -27.95 -30.78 0.11
N PRO A 63 -28.31 -29.48 0.05
CA PRO A 63 -28.96 -28.92 -1.13
C PRO A 63 -28.14 -29.21 -2.40
N GLU A 64 -28.79 -29.47 -3.54
CA GLU A 64 -28.10 -29.73 -4.82
C GLU A 64 -27.30 -28.50 -5.33
N SER A 65 -27.59 -27.30 -4.82
CA SER A 65 -26.89 -26.04 -5.10
C SER A 65 -25.82 -25.74 -4.04
N ASN A 66 -24.83 -24.88 -4.38
CA ASN A 66 -23.81 -24.43 -3.42
C ASN A 66 -24.47 -23.84 -2.16
N PRO A 67 -24.27 -24.43 -0.97
CA PRO A 67 -24.96 -23.98 0.25
C PRO A 67 -24.37 -22.69 0.82
N VAL A 68 -23.22 -22.22 0.32
CA VAL A 68 -22.49 -21.07 0.86
C VAL A 68 -22.77 -19.82 0.04
N TYR A 69 -23.43 -18.85 0.66
CA TYR A 69 -23.79 -17.56 0.09
C TYR A 69 -22.97 -16.45 0.74
N ARG A 70 -22.39 -15.57 -0.08
CA ARG A 70 -21.63 -14.42 0.40
C ARG A 70 -22.52 -13.19 0.41
N PHE A 71 -22.77 -12.64 1.60
CA PHE A 71 -23.57 -11.42 1.77
C PHE A 71 -22.74 -10.14 1.70
N ALA A 72 -21.56 -10.17 2.32
CA ALA A 72 -20.63 -9.05 2.33
C ALA A 72 -19.19 -9.54 2.13
N ALA A 73 -18.22 -8.62 2.06
CA ALA A 73 -16.82 -8.98 1.88
C ALA A 73 -16.25 -9.89 2.98
N ASN A 74 -16.84 -9.85 4.17
CA ASN A 74 -16.42 -10.57 5.37
C ASN A 74 -17.57 -11.34 6.05
N HIS A 75 -18.68 -11.56 5.35
CA HIS A 75 -19.87 -12.22 5.91
C HIS A 75 -20.40 -13.29 4.97
N TYR A 76 -20.55 -14.51 5.50
CA TYR A 76 -20.99 -15.70 4.78
C TYR A 76 -22.21 -16.29 5.47
N PHE A 77 -23.17 -16.76 4.68
CA PHE A 77 -24.30 -17.56 5.13
C PHE A 77 -24.16 -18.97 4.55
N VAL A 78 -24.55 -19.95 5.32
CA VAL A 78 -24.51 -21.36 4.93
C VAL A 78 -25.87 -21.97 5.22
N ALA A 79 -26.59 -22.32 4.16
CA ALA A 79 -27.85 -23.04 4.26
C ALA A 79 -27.60 -24.47 4.75
N VAL A 80 -28.29 -24.86 5.82
CA VAL A 80 -28.29 -26.21 6.36
C VAL A 80 -29.75 -26.62 6.46
N ASN A 81 -30.18 -27.75 5.92
CA ASN A 81 -31.61 -28.11 5.96
C ASN A 81 -32.07 -28.67 7.32
N ASP A 82 -31.36 -28.37 8.40
CA ASP A 82 -31.53 -29.02 9.69
C ASP A 82 -31.02 -28.20 10.88
N GLN A 83 -31.44 -28.59 12.09
CA GLN A 83 -31.00 -28.01 13.34
C GLN A 83 -29.50 -28.25 13.55
N VAL A 84 -28.82 -27.15 13.88
CA VAL A 84 -27.37 -27.14 14.07
C VAL A 84 -27.06 -27.04 15.56
N ASP A 85 -26.39 -28.06 16.12
CA ASP A 85 -25.85 -27.98 17.47
C ASP A 85 -24.66 -27.01 17.51
N ALA A 86 -24.69 -26.07 18.45
CA ALA A 86 -23.69 -25.01 18.57
C ALA A 86 -22.29 -25.55 18.90
N ALA A 87 -22.21 -26.55 19.79
CA ALA A 87 -20.94 -27.12 20.20
C ALA A 87 -20.28 -27.92 19.06
N ALA A 88 -21.07 -28.73 18.35
CA ALA A 88 -20.61 -29.45 17.16
C ALA A 88 -20.16 -28.49 16.06
N LEU A 89 -20.94 -27.44 15.76
CA LEU A 89 -20.60 -26.45 14.74
C LEU A 89 -19.27 -25.74 15.05
N GLU A 90 -19.06 -25.31 16.29
CA GLU A 90 -17.82 -24.66 16.69
C GLU A 90 -16.60 -25.57 16.49
N TYR A 91 -16.74 -26.85 16.85
CA TYR A 91 -15.69 -27.86 16.66
C TYR A 91 -15.34 -28.03 15.18
N TYR A 92 -16.34 -28.18 14.31
CA TYR A 92 -16.12 -28.34 12.86
C TYR A 92 -15.51 -27.08 12.23
N LEU A 93 -15.99 -25.89 12.60
CA LEU A 93 -15.43 -24.63 12.11
C LEU A 93 -13.96 -24.47 12.48
N LYS A 94 -13.59 -24.73 13.75
CA LYS A 94 -12.19 -24.69 14.19
C LYS A 94 -11.32 -25.65 13.38
N ASN A 95 -11.74 -26.91 13.28
CA ASN A 95 -10.95 -27.93 12.61
C ASN A 95 -10.78 -27.67 11.10
N GLU A 96 -11.84 -27.26 10.39
CA GLU A 96 -11.77 -26.92 8.97
C GLU A 96 -10.96 -25.65 8.71
N PHE A 97 -11.05 -24.64 9.56
CA PHE A 97 -10.25 -23.43 9.42
C PHE A 97 -8.77 -23.67 9.73
N ASP A 98 -8.45 -24.41 10.79
CA ASP A 98 -7.08 -24.77 11.13
C ASP A 98 -6.43 -25.62 10.03
N SER A 99 -7.12 -26.64 9.51
CA SER A 99 -6.61 -27.50 8.43
C SER A 99 -6.29 -26.73 7.15
N ARG A 100 -6.96 -25.60 6.91
CA ARG A 100 -6.79 -24.73 5.74
C ARG A 100 -5.93 -23.51 6.03
N HIS A 101 -5.29 -23.46 7.19
CA HIS A 101 -4.43 -22.34 7.63
C HIS A 101 -5.18 -21.00 7.65
N LEU A 102 -6.47 -21.03 7.94
CA LEU A 102 -7.33 -19.87 8.15
C LEU A 102 -7.28 -19.45 9.64
N ASN A 103 -6.09 -19.07 10.10
CA ASN A 103 -5.82 -18.69 11.50
C ASN A 103 -6.27 -17.24 11.80
N LEU A 104 -7.55 -16.97 11.59
CA LEU A 104 -8.17 -15.68 11.84
C LEU A 104 -9.36 -15.85 12.77
N ASP A 105 -9.54 -14.85 13.62
CA ASP A 105 -10.70 -14.80 14.50
C ASP A 105 -11.98 -14.68 13.68
N PHE A 106 -13.03 -15.34 14.16
CA PHE A 106 -14.33 -15.33 13.51
C PHE A 106 -15.48 -15.32 14.51
N GLU A 107 -16.57 -14.69 14.12
CA GLU A 107 -17.87 -14.79 14.78
C GLU A 107 -18.74 -15.75 13.99
N TYR A 108 -19.50 -16.59 14.66
CA TYR A 108 -20.53 -17.39 14.01
C TYR A 108 -21.88 -17.22 14.71
N GLY A 109 -22.96 -17.36 13.95
CA GLY A 109 -24.32 -17.25 14.43
C GLY A 109 -25.22 -18.32 13.82
N ILE A 110 -26.13 -18.89 14.62
CA ILE A 110 -27.10 -19.92 14.21
C ILE A 110 -28.50 -19.30 14.20
N TYR A 111 -29.24 -19.53 13.12
CA TYR A 111 -30.57 -18.98 12.91
C TYR A 111 -31.61 -20.09 12.74
N ASP A 112 -32.76 -19.89 13.39
CA ASP A 112 -33.93 -20.75 13.23
C ASP A 112 -34.76 -20.33 12.01
N CYS A 113 -35.38 -21.29 11.34
CA CYS A 113 -36.34 -21.05 10.28
C CYS A 113 -37.68 -20.49 10.81
N GLU A 114 -38.03 -20.76 12.08
CA GLU A 114 -39.33 -20.36 12.65
C GLU A 114 -39.34 -18.96 13.26
N GLY A 115 -38.20 -18.53 13.81
CA GLY A 115 -38.14 -17.34 14.66
C GLY A 115 -37.65 -16.07 13.97
N ASP A 116 -36.99 -16.17 12.82
CA ASP A 116 -36.16 -15.09 12.25
C ASP A 116 -35.28 -14.44 13.34
N ARG A 117 -34.77 -15.24 14.29
CA ARG A 117 -34.01 -14.78 15.45
C ARG A 117 -32.72 -15.58 15.52
N MET A 118 -31.63 -14.89 15.85
CA MET A 118 -30.37 -15.53 16.19
C MET A 118 -30.60 -16.32 17.48
N ILE A 119 -30.46 -17.65 17.41
CA ILE A 119 -30.60 -18.51 18.59
C ILE A 119 -29.29 -18.52 19.38
N TYR A 120 -28.17 -18.46 18.66
CA TYR A 120 -26.85 -18.60 19.23
C TYR A 120 -25.85 -17.78 18.43
N GLY A 121 -24.92 -17.12 19.11
CA GLY A 121 -23.81 -16.42 18.49
C GLY A 121 -22.59 -16.43 19.42
N ASN A 122 -21.44 -16.80 18.90
CA ASN A 122 -20.20 -16.84 19.68
C ASN A 122 -19.01 -16.32 18.87
N TYR A 123 -18.02 -15.80 19.58
CA TYR A 123 -16.75 -15.33 19.02
C TYR A 123 -15.66 -16.35 19.31
N VAL A 124 -14.98 -16.79 18.27
CA VAL A 124 -13.89 -17.75 18.38
C VAL A 124 -12.58 -17.06 18.06
N LYS A 125 -11.69 -17.06 19.05
CA LYS A 125 -10.31 -16.60 18.93
C LYS A 125 -9.43 -17.73 18.45
N LEU A 126 -8.89 -17.61 17.24
CA LEU A 126 -7.87 -18.52 16.69
C LEU A 126 -6.51 -17.83 16.61
N SER A 127 -6.49 -16.50 16.49
CA SER A 127 -5.28 -15.70 16.40
C SER A 127 -4.72 -15.35 17.78
N ASN A 128 -3.39 -15.31 17.89
CA ASN A 128 -2.70 -14.85 19.10
C ASN A 128 -2.72 -13.32 19.28
N PHE A 129 -3.43 -12.59 18.41
CA PHE A 129 -3.53 -11.13 18.49
C PHE A 129 -4.64 -10.73 19.48
N HIS A 130 -4.25 -10.17 20.62
CA HIS A 130 -5.16 -9.76 21.69
C HIS A 130 -6.07 -8.60 21.26
N LYS A 131 -7.24 -8.90 20.71
CA LYS A 131 -8.41 -8.02 20.80
C LYS A 131 -9.59 -8.78 21.37
N THR A 132 -10.16 -8.25 22.45
CA THR A 132 -11.41 -8.76 23.02
C THR A 132 -12.54 -8.10 22.27
N PHE A 133 -13.04 -8.75 21.24
CA PHE A 133 -14.27 -8.32 20.59
C PHE A 133 -15.46 -8.90 21.36
N SER A 134 -16.47 -8.07 21.63
CA SER A 134 -17.73 -8.54 22.19
C SER A 134 -18.59 -9.08 21.04
N PRO A 135 -19.29 -10.22 21.20
CA PRO A 135 -20.13 -10.75 20.14
C PRO A 135 -21.14 -9.68 19.69
N ARG A 136 -21.23 -9.41 18.39
CA ARG A 136 -22.29 -8.53 17.88
C ARG A 136 -23.61 -9.26 17.99
N THR A 137 -24.58 -8.65 18.67
CA THR A 137 -25.94 -9.18 18.80
C THR A 137 -26.76 -9.10 17.52
N ASP A 138 -26.33 -8.32 16.52
CA ASP A 138 -27.10 -8.09 15.30
C ASP A 138 -26.22 -8.33 14.05
N LEU A 139 -26.16 -9.58 13.62
CA LEU A 139 -25.67 -9.95 12.29
C LEU A 139 -26.83 -9.82 11.28
N PRO A 140 -26.55 -9.43 10.02
CA PRO A 140 -27.58 -9.31 8.99
C PRO A 140 -28.29 -10.66 8.79
N LYS A 141 -29.58 -10.62 8.44
CA LYS A 141 -30.40 -11.81 8.22
C LYS A 141 -30.55 -12.11 6.73
N TRP A 142 -30.72 -13.39 6.39
CA TRP A 142 -30.99 -13.83 5.02
C TRP A 142 -32.49 -14.13 4.87
N GLU A 143 -33.10 -13.63 3.81
CA GLU A 143 -34.57 -13.67 3.61
C GLU A 143 -35.14 -15.06 3.23
N ASP A 144 -34.28 -16.06 2.99
CA ASP A 144 -34.73 -17.42 2.67
C ASP A 144 -34.94 -18.28 3.92
N LYS A 145 -36.15 -18.84 4.07
CA LYS A 145 -36.64 -19.57 5.25
C LYS A 145 -36.11 -21.01 5.33
N VAL A 146 -34.81 -21.17 5.42
CA VAL A 146 -34.14 -22.45 5.67
C VAL A 146 -33.29 -22.29 6.94
N TYR A 147 -33.02 -23.38 7.68
CA TYR A 147 -32.01 -23.30 8.74
C TYR A 147 -30.68 -22.83 8.14
N TYR A 148 -29.99 -21.90 8.80
CA TYR A 148 -28.70 -21.44 8.30
C TYR A 148 -27.81 -20.98 9.45
N PHE A 149 -26.50 -21.08 9.21
CA PHE A 149 -25.53 -20.42 10.08
C PHE A 149 -24.75 -19.37 9.29
N SER A 150 -24.35 -18.30 9.97
CA SER A 150 -23.53 -17.24 9.41
C SER A 150 -22.14 -17.25 10.02
N VAL A 151 -21.13 -16.90 9.24
CA VAL A 151 -19.76 -16.69 9.72
C VAL A 151 -19.26 -15.31 9.29
N PHE A 152 -18.71 -14.57 10.23
CA PHE A 152 -18.20 -13.21 10.06
C PHE A 152 -16.72 -13.13 10.45
N PHE A 153 -15.92 -12.48 9.61
CA PHE A 153 -14.48 -12.32 9.81
C PHE A 153 -14.11 -10.84 10.04
N PRO A 154 -13.98 -10.38 11.31
CA PRO A 154 -13.71 -8.97 11.61
C PRO A 154 -12.36 -8.50 11.07
N ASP A 155 -11.31 -9.31 11.23
CA ASP A 155 -9.92 -8.93 10.90
C ASP A 155 -9.45 -9.46 9.53
N LYS A 156 -10.38 -9.72 8.61
CA LYS A 156 -10.07 -10.23 7.26
C LYS A 156 -8.96 -9.42 6.57
N ASN A 157 -9.10 -8.09 6.46
CA ASN A 157 -8.13 -7.26 5.73
C ASN A 157 -6.72 -7.28 6.36
N LEU A 158 -6.64 -7.37 7.69
CA LEU A 158 -5.36 -7.46 8.39
C LEU A 158 -4.68 -8.81 8.12
N HIS A 159 -5.48 -9.89 8.08
CA HIS A 159 -4.99 -11.21 7.71
C HIS A 159 -4.57 -11.28 6.23
N LEU A 160 -5.32 -10.68 5.30
CA LEU A 160 -4.87 -10.59 3.90
C LEU A 160 -3.55 -9.81 3.79
N ALA A 161 -3.43 -8.68 4.50
CA ALA A 161 -2.20 -7.89 4.49
C ALA A 161 -0.99 -8.65 5.06
N SER A 162 -1.17 -9.49 6.09
CA SER A 162 -0.08 -10.28 6.66
C SER A 162 0.44 -11.34 5.67
N GLN A 163 -0.44 -11.88 4.82
CA GLN A 163 -0.05 -12.81 3.76
C GLN A 163 0.64 -12.13 2.56
N MET A 164 0.47 -10.81 2.41
CA MET A 164 1.10 -10.00 1.34
C MET A 164 2.51 -9.50 1.69
N GLY A 165 3.21 -10.12 2.65
CA GLY A 165 4.48 -9.63 3.20
C GLY A 165 5.55 -9.26 2.16
N ILE A 166 5.71 -10.05 1.09
CA ILE A 166 6.67 -9.79 0.01
C ILE A 166 6.32 -8.51 -0.77
N TRP A 167 5.03 -8.28 -1.05
CA TRP A 167 4.55 -7.09 -1.77
C TRP A 167 4.69 -5.82 -0.93
N ILE A 168 4.44 -5.93 0.38
CA ILE A 168 4.62 -4.84 1.34
C ILE A 168 6.11 -4.50 1.47
N LEU A 169 6.97 -5.50 1.63
CA LEU A 169 8.43 -5.33 1.67
C LEU A 169 8.95 -4.64 0.39
N SER A 170 8.53 -5.12 -0.78
CA SER A 170 8.88 -4.54 -2.09
C SER A 170 8.50 -3.05 -2.17
N SER A 171 7.29 -2.72 -1.71
CA SER A 171 6.80 -1.33 -1.67
C SER A 171 7.64 -0.46 -0.72
N GLY A 172 8.05 -1.01 0.43
CA GLY A 172 8.96 -0.35 1.37
C GLY A 172 10.34 -0.08 0.77
N VAL A 173 10.93 -1.07 0.09
CA VAL A 173 12.22 -0.91 -0.60
C VAL A 173 12.13 0.16 -1.70
N LEU A 174 11.04 0.18 -2.47
CA LEU A 174 10.81 1.22 -3.48
C LEU A 174 10.77 2.62 -2.86
N LEU A 175 10.09 2.80 -1.73
CA LEU A 175 10.05 4.09 -1.03
C LEU A 175 11.43 4.57 -0.60
N VAL A 176 12.28 3.66 -0.10
CA VAL A 176 13.67 3.98 0.25
C VAL A 176 14.45 4.42 -1.00
N ILE A 177 14.32 3.69 -2.11
CA ILE A 177 14.97 4.06 -3.38
C ILE A 177 14.51 5.45 -3.86
N LEU A 178 13.21 5.73 -3.81
CA LEU A 178 12.66 7.03 -4.19
C LEU A 178 13.13 8.16 -3.27
N ALA A 179 13.28 7.90 -1.97
CA ALA A 179 13.85 8.86 -1.03
C ALA A 179 15.31 9.19 -1.34
N PHE A 180 16.14 8.17 -1.62
CA PHE A 180 17.52 8.36 -2.06
C PHE A 180 17.60 9.13 -3.38
N PHE A 181 16.74 8.80 -4.36
CA PHE A 181 16.67 9.51 -5.62
C PHE A 181 16.27 10.98 -5.43
N GLY A 182 15.26 11.26 -4.60
CA GLY A 182 14.83 12.61 -4.25
C GLY A 182 15.95 13.41 -3.57
N TYR A 183 16.68 12.79 -2.64
CA TYR A 183 17.83 13.41 -1.99
C TYR A 183 18.96 13.72 -2.99
N ALA A 184 19.30 12.79 -3.87
CA ALA A 184 20.31 13.00 -4.92
C ALA A 184 19.92 14.16 -5.85
N MET A 185 18.65 14.24 -6.25
CA MET A 185 18.11 15.36 -7.03
C MET A 185 18.25 16.69 -6.30
N PHE A 186 17.91 16.74 -5.01
CA PHE A 186 18.08 17.94 -4.17
C PHE A 186 19.54 18.41 -4.13
N VAL A 187 20.48 17.49 -3.91
CA VAL A 187 21.92 17.79 -3.91
C VAL A 187 22.36 18.31 -5.29
N MET A 188 21.92 17.68 -6.38
CA MET A 188 22.24 18.11 -7.74
C MET A 188 21.74 19.53 -8.02
N PHE A 189 20.51 19.87 -7.60
CA PHE A 189 19.98 21.24 -7.75
C PHE A 189 20.81 22.26 -6.98
N LYS A 190 21.21 21.94 -5.75
CA LYS A 190 22.05 22.81 -4.92
C LYS A 190 23.44 23.03 -5.55
N GLN A 191 24.06 21.97 -6.06
CA GLN A 191 25.35 22.04 -6.75
C GLN A 191 25.29 22.93 -7.99
N LYS A 192 24.24 22.78 -8.80
CA LYS A 192 24.06 23.60 -10.00
C LYS A 192 23.95 25.10 -9.66
N ARG A 193 23.12 25.44 -8.66
CA ARG A 193 22.97 26.83 -8.21
C ARG A 193 24.28 27.41 -7.68
N LEU A 194 25.03 26.63 -6.89
CA LEU A 194 26.32 27.08 -6.35
C LEU A 194 27.34 27.32 -7.47
N SER A 195 27.37 26.43 -8.48
CA SER A 195 28.25 26.57 -9.64
C SER A 195 27.91 27.81 -10.47
N GLU A 196 26.62 28.13 -10.66
CA GLU A 196 26.18 29.36 -11.34
C GLU A 196 26.62 30.61 -10.55
N ILE A 197 26.39 30.66 -9.24
CA ILE A 197 26.82 31.78 -8.38
C ILE A 197 28.34 31.99 -8.42
N GLN A 198 29.12 30.91 -8.31
CA GLN A 198 30.59 30.99 -8.38
C GLN A 198 31.06 31.51 -9.74
N LYS A 199 30.43 31.06 -10.82
CA LYS A 199 30.78 31.50 -12.17
C LYS A 199 30.47 32.98 -12.37
N ASP A 200 29.32 33.45 -11.87
CA ASP A 200 28.93 34.85 -11.94
C ASP A 200 29.86 35.74 -11.10
N PHE A 201 30.25 35.28 -9.90
CA PHE A 201 31.25 35.97 -9.08
C PHE A 201 32.58 36.14 -9.80
N ILE A 202 33.14 35.05 -10.36
CA ILE A 202 34.42 35.10 -11.08
C ILE A 202 34.33 36.04 -12.29
N ASN A 203 33.24 35.96 -13.05
CA ASN A 203 33.05 36.80 -14.23
C ASN A 203 32.91 38.28 -13.85
N ASN A 204 32.15 38.59 -12.79
CA ASN A 204 31.99 39.96 -12.30
C ASN A 204 33.31 40.54 -11.78
N MET A 205 34.02 39.79 -10.92
CA MET A 205 35.32 40.22 -10.39
C MET A 205 36.36 40.40 -11.49
N THR A 206 36.36 39.54 -12.50
CA THR A 206 37.28 39.70 -13.64
C THR A 206 37.00 40.99 -14.40
N HIS A 207 35.73 41.30 -14.64
CA HIS A 207 35.33 42.53 -15.33
C HIS A 207 35.69 43.79 -14.52
N GLU A 208 35.39 43.78 -13.23
CA GLU A 208 35.68 44.89 -12.32
C GLU A 208 37.18 45.12 -12.10
N LEU A 209 38.01 44.06 -12.11
CA LEU A 209 39.46 44.20 -11.98
C LEU A 209 40.15 44.59 -13.29
N LYS A 210 39.65 44.11 -14.45
CA LYS A 210 40.27 44.39 -15.75
C LYS A 210 40.29 45.89 -16.08
N THR A 211 39.23 46.61 -15.70
CA THR A 211 39.06 48.04 -16.01
C THR A 211 40.13 48.91 -15.34
N PRO A 212 40.29 48.94 -14.00
CA PRO A 212 41.31 49.75 -13.34
C PRO A 212 42.73 49.30 -13.68
N ILE A 213 42.97 48.00 -13.89
CA ILE A 213 44.27 47.49 -14.36
C ILE A 213 44.62 48.07 -15.73
N ALA A 214 43.67 48.12 -16.67
CA ALA A 214 43.87 48.74 -17.96
C ALA A 214 44.13 50.25 -17.84
N THR A 215 43.39 50.95 -16.97
CA THR A 215 43.61 52.38 -16.70
C THR A 215 45.01 52.65 -16.11
N LEU A 216 45.45 51.85 -15.14
CA LEU A 216 46.80 51.93 -14.56
C LEU A 216 47.89 51.63 -15.60
N ALA A 217 47.66 50.65 -16.47
CA ALA A 217 48.59 50.32 -17.54
C ALA A 217 48.72 51.47 -18.56
N ILE A 218 47.61 52.13 -18.91
CA ILE A 218 47.62 53.32 -19.77
C ILE A 218 48.39 54.45 -19.09
N ALA A 219 48.06 54.78 -17.84
CA ALA A 219 48.75 55.83 -17.09
C ALA A 219 50.26 55.55 -16.94
N GLY A 220 50.64 54.29 -16.64
CA GLY A 220 52.04 53.87 -16.56
C GLY A 220 52.77 53.99 -17.90
N ASN A 221 52.12 53.65 -19.02
CA ASN A 221 52.71 53.82 -20.35
C ASN A 221 52.90 55.29 -20.72
N VAL A 222 51.98 56.17 -20.31
CA VAL A 222 52.12 57.63 -20.48
C VAL A 222 53.32 58.14 -19.67
N LEU A 223 53.42 57.76 -18.40
CA LEU A 223 54.54 58.16 -17.53
C LEU A 223 55.90 57.61 -17.97
N LYS A 224 55.93 56.45 -18.65
CA LYS A 224 57.16 55.82 -19.15
C LYS A 224 57.68 56.47 -20.45
N ASN A 225 56.87 57.27 -21.14
CA ASN A 225 57.27 57.88 -22.40
C ASN A 225 58.13 59.14 -22.14
N ASP A 226 59.37 59.18 -22.62
CA ASP A 226 60.30 60.30 -22.40
C ASP A 226 59.79 61.64 -22.95
N GLN A 227 58.84 61.61 -23.92
CA GLN A 227 58.18 62.80 -24.47
C GLN A 227 57.19 63.45 -23.49
N ILE A 228 56.84 62.82 -22.36
CA ILE A 228 55.90 63.41 -21.39
C ILE A 228 56.50 64.63 -20.69
N LEU A 229 57.82 64.69 -20.55
CA LEU A 229 58.54 65.80 -19.92
C LEU A 229 58.44 67.12 -20.73
N SER A 230 58.10 67.05 -22.02
CA SER A 230 57.89 68.21 -22.88
C SER A 230 56.42 68.61 -23.06
N GLN A 231 55.47 67.88 -22.45
CA GLN A 231 54.03 68.16 -22.49
C GLN A 231 53.42 68.17 -21.08
N PRO A 232 53.68 69.20 -20.25
CA PRO A 232 53.25 69.25 -18.85
C PRO A 232 51.73 69.25 -18.64
N GLU A 233 50.93 69.56 -19.67
CA GLU A 233 49.46 69.49 -19.61
C GLU A 233 48.89 68.06 -19.64
N ARG A 234 49.71 67.04 -19.91
CA ARG A 234 49.31 65.62 -20.01
C ARG A 234 49.72 64.76 -18.82
N LEU A 235 50.42 65.34 -17.85
CA LEU A 235 50.75 64.75 -16.53
C LEU A 235 49.59 64.95 -15.56
#